data_AF-A0A8T4SSE7-F1
#
_entry.id   AF-A0A8T4SSE7-F1
#
_cell.length_a   1.000
_cell.length_b   1.000
_cell.length_c   1.000
_cell.angle_alpha   90.00
_cell.angle_beta   90.00
_cell.angle_gamma   90.00
#
_symmetry.space_group_name_H-M   'P 1'
#
loop_
_entity.id
_entity.type
_entity.pdbx_description
1 polymer ?
#
loop_
_entity_poly.entity_id
_entity_poly.type
_entity_poly.pdbx_seq_one_letter_code
_entity_poly.pdbx_strand_id
1 'polypeptide(L)'
;MKSLGEDRTVLSSFGPYEIIDMLKPIGEDERRKLVHELDKPALAHLAYFLKYFERFLPDFASEVESRVIGEHHKHIDTGSMLPYAISDYSKKEREIIYQNIMAFQAGFGCGGACTFCGLDAVPVVRDRMPLEHQIALFEDIGTHSKRQHPLNYYANDILETIDNVEDYERLSYHFLLNLKSSFNGKTSIPSGKEELYKELCIKYKGGVPVSASLSDENIRRLRNRGIVKISSLSEIKSWQPEDVQFAGLIFPYILEEIFVRGLEPRSVSLRYKQTLHDIGINRNRNKIGYSICESGTIITPYGPHNVMSTFGASDRYPQGQAVVSIGRLSSKPLKIEKGNRVENYLTHSVLINTTHKYGAVRNYKLRNLSSSANVSVNTEGIVVNIF
;
A
#
# COMPACT_ATOMS: atom_id res chain seq x y z
N MET A 1 -22.45 -22.87 15.00
CA MET A 1 -21.31 -21.93 14.90
C MET A 1 -21.09 -21.36 16.29
N LYS A 2 -19.89 -21.49 16.88
CA LYS A 2 -19.52 -20.63 18.01
C LYS A 2 -19.76 -19.20 17.55
N SER A 3 -20.49 -18.41 18.35
CA SER A 3 -20.85 -17.05 17.97
C SER A 3 -19.57 -16.32 17.58
N LEU A 4 -19.56 -15.64 16.43
CA LEU A 4 -18.49 -14.71 16.06
C LEU A 4 -18.35 -13.57 17.09
N GLY A 5 -19.23 -13.52 18.09
CA GLY A 5 -19.28 -12.52 19.14
C GLY A 5 -18.31 -12.72 20.31
N GLU A 6 -17.81 -13.92 20.59
CA GLU A 6 -16.98 -14.15 21.79
C GLU A 6 -15.47 -13.91 21.59
N ASP A 7 -14.99 -13.90 20.35
CA ASP A 7 -13.58 -13.58 20.08
C ASP A 7 -13.45 -12.77 18.78
N ARG A 8 -13.79 -11.49 18.83
CA ARG A 8 -13.77 -10.58 17.66
C ARG A 8 -12.35 -10.38 17.09
N THR A 9 -11.30 -10.78 17.82
CA THR A 9 -9.92 -10.84 17.31
C THR A 9 -9.72 -11.89 16.22
N VAL A 10 -10.67 -12.82 16.08
CA VAL A 10 -10.64 -13.95 15.14
C VAL A 10 -10.62 -13.51 13.67
N LEU A 11 -11.26 -12.39 13.30
CA LEU A 11 -11.30 -11.98 11.88
C LEU A 11 -9.91 -11.58 11.33
N SER A 12 -9.03 -11.02 12.18
CA SER A 12 -7.65 -10.71 11.79
C SER A 12 -6.80 -11.96 11.51
N SER A 13 -7.26 -13.13 11.96
CA SER A 13 -6.60 -14.42 11.74
C SER A 13 -7.06 -15.14 10.47
N PHE A 14 -7.80 -14.48 9.58
CA PHE A 14 -8.32 -15.06 8.34
C PHE A 14 -7.95 -14.23 7.10
N GLY A 15 -7.76 -14.94 5.98
CA GLY A 15 -7.64 -14.32 4.66
C GLY A 15 -8.99 -13.83 4.13
N PRO A 16 -8.99 -13.02 3.06
CA PRO A 16 -10.20 -12.36 2.56
C PRO A 16 -11.31 -13.34 2.16
N TYR A 17 -10.96 -14.46 1.51
CA TYR A 17 -11.96 -15.45 1.08
C TYR A 17 -12.54 -16.27 2.25
N GLU A 18 -11.75 -16.55 3.27
CA GLU A 18 -12.25 -17.24 4.48
C GLU A 18 -13.24 -16.35 5.23
N ILE A 19 -12.93 -15.05 5.34
CA ILE A 19 -13.87 -14.06 5.91
C ILE A 19 -15.16 -14.02 5.09
N ILE A 20 -15.06 -13.97 3.75
CA ILE A 20 -16.23 -14.01 2.87
C ILE A 20 -17.08 -15.26 3.13
N ASP A 21 -16.47 -16.44 3.20
CA ASP A 21 -17.20 -17.70 3.39
C ASP A 21 -17.85 -17.79 4.77
N MET A 22 -17.24 -17.17 5.80
CA MET A 22 -17.83 -17.04 7.13
C MET A 22 -19.02 -16.08 7.16
N LEU A 23 -18.99 -15.00 6.36
CA LEU A 23 -20.00 -13.94 6.36
C LEU A 23 -21.17 -14.18 5.40
N LYS A 24 -20.97 -14.96 4.33
CA LYS A 24 -22.01 -15.35 3.36
C LYS A 24 -23.30 -15.92 4.00
N PRO A 25 -23.25 -16.86 4.95
CA PRO A 25 -24.46 -17.43 5.54
C PRO A 25 -25.15 -16.51 6.57
N ILE A 26 -24.52 -15.40 6.96
CA ILE A 26 -25.04 -14.45 7.94
C ILE A 26 -26.03 -13.50 7.26
N GLY A 27 -27.10 -13.10 7.93
CA GLY A 27 -28.06 -12.11 7.39
C GLY A 27 -27.43 -10.72 7.22
N GLU A 28 -27.96 -9.89 6.32
CA GLU A 28 -27.44 -8.53 6.08
C GLU A 28 -27.44 -7.68 7.35
N ASP A 29 -28.55 -7.65 8.10
CA ASP A 29 -28.68 -6.88 9.33
C ASP A 29 -27.66 -7.32 10.40
N GLU A 30 -27.41 -8.62 10.49
CA GLU A 30 -26.45 -9.17 11.45
C GLU A 30 -25.01 -8.87 11.03
N ARG A 31 -24.70 -8.88 9.72
CA ARG A 31 -23.42 -8.40 9.19
C ARG A 31 -23.23 -6.90 9.47
N ARG A 32 -24.26 -6.08 9.28
CA ARG A 32 -24.22 -4.64 9.59
C ARG A 32 -23.93 -4.41 11.07
N LYS A 33 -24.66 -5.10 11.94
CA LYS A 33 -24.43 -5.06 13.39
C LYS A 33 -23.01 -5.48 13.74
N LEU A 34 -22.50 -6.56 13.14
CA LEU A 34 -21.12 -6.99 13.30
C LEU A 34 -20.16 -5.85 12.96
N VAL A 35 -20.31 -5.19 11.80
CA VAL A 35 -19.44 -4.09 11.40
C VAL A 35 -19.38 -3.02 12.47
N HIS A 36 -20.51 -2.59 13.06
CA HIS A 36 -20.52 -1.55 14.10
C HIS A 36 -19.92 -1.99 15.45
N GLU A 37 -19.84 -3.30 15.69
CA GLU A 37 -19.32 -3.90 16.91
C GLU A 37 -17.82 -4.19 16.88
N LEU A 38 -17.17 -4.10 15.71
CA LEU A 38 -15.72 -4.34 15.59
C LEU A 38 -14.91 -3.24 16.26
N ASP A 39 -13.79 -3.61 16.86
CA ASP A 39 -12.78 -2.64 17.27
C ASP A 39 -12.04 -2.07 16.05
N LYS A 40 -11.21 -1.06 16.29
CA LYS A 40 -10.47 -0.36 15.24
C LYS A 40 -9.51 -1.27 14.47
N PRO A 41 -8.68 -2.13 15.11
CA PRO A 41 -7.81 -3.06 14.37
C PRO A 41 -8.58 -4.03 13.48
N ALA A 42 -9.70 -4.60 13.95
CA ALA A 42 -10.52 -5.48 13.13
C ALA A 42 -11.19 -4.72 11.98
N LEU A 43 -11.69 -3.52 12.22
CA LEU A 43 -12.25 -2.66 11.16
C LEU A 43 -11.20 -2.31 10.11
N ALA A 44 -9.98 -1.94 10.52
CA ALA A 44 -8.86 -1.64 9.63
C ALA A 44 -8.41 -2.87 8.83
N HIS A 45 -8.48 -4.08 9.40
CA HIS A 45 -8.22 -5.33 8.71
C HIS A 45 -9.25 -5.59 7.61
N LEU A 46 -10.54 -5.40 7.90
CA LEU A 46 -11.59 -5.53 6.89
C LEU A 46 -11.50 -4.45 5.81
N ALA A 47 -11.22 -3.20 6.20
CA ALA A 47 -11.06 -2.10 5.26
C ALA A 47 -9.96 -2.36 4.23
N TYR A 48 -8.86 -3.03 4.65
CA TYR A 48 -7.79 -3.44 3.73
C TYR A 48 -8.29 -4.40 2.63
N PHE A 49 -9.23 -5.28 2.95
CA PHE A 49 -9.76 -6.29 2.03
C PHE A 49 -11.05 -5.87 1.30
N LEU A 50 -11.42 -4.59 1.33
CA LEU A 50 -12.63 -4.07 0.65
C LEU A 50 -12.74 -4.54 -0.81
N LYS A 51 -11.64 -4.53 -1.58
CA LYS A 51 -11.60 -4.99 -2.98
C LYS A 51 -12.20 -6.40 -3.17
N TYR A 52 -12.05 -7.28 -2.18
CA TYR A 52 -12.64 -8.61 -2.22
C TYR A 52 -14.13 -8.55 -1.87
N PHE A 53 -14.49 -7.84 -0.81
CA PHE A 53 -15.88 -7.75 -0.35
C PHE A 53 -16.80 -7.09 -1.37
N GLU A 54 -16.36 -6.08 -2.12
CA GLU A 54 -17.18 -5.44 -3.16
C GLU A 54 -17.75 -6.42 -4.19
N ARG A 55 -16.99 -7.48 -4.50
CA ARG A 55 -17.40 -8.49 -5.47
C ARG A 55 -18.39 -9.50 -4.89
N PHE A 56 -18.22 -9.87 -3.62
CA PHE A 56 -18.92 -11.03 -3.04
C PHE A 56 -19.98 -10.65 -2.01
N LEU A 57 -19.84 -9.50 -1.36
CA LEU A 57 -20.67 -8.98 -0.28
C LEU A 57 -20.73 -7.43 -0.37
N PRO A 58 -21.31 -6.85 -1.45
CA PRO A 58 -21.26 -5.40 -1.71
C PRO A 58 -21.86 -4.56 -0.58
N ASP A 59 -22.98 -4.97 0.02
CA ASP A 59 -23.61 -4.23 1.12
C ASP A 59 -22.70 -4.19 2.37
N PHE A 60 -22.01 -5.30 2.64
CA PHE A 60 -21.02 -5.37 3.72
C PHE A 60 -19.80 -4.50 3.43
N ALA A 61 -19.31 -4.48 2.19
CA ALA A 61 -18.22 -3.61 1.77
C ALA A 61 -18.58 -2.13 1.96
N SER A 62 -19.78 -1.74 1.52
CA SER A 62 -20.30 -0.38 1.69
C SER A 62 -20.42 0.02 3.17
N GLU A 63 -20.84 -0.91 4.03
CA GLU A 63 -20.96 -0.65 5.47
C GLU A 63 -19.57 -0.51 6.15
N VAL A 64 -18.61 -1.39 5.83
CA VAL A 64 -17.23 -1.30 6.33
C VAL A 64 -16.59 0.02 5.91
N GLU A 65 -16.74 0.39 4.63
CA GLU A 65 -16.26 1.65 4.08
C GLU A 65 -16.89 2.86 4.78
N SER A 66 -18.22 2.90 4.88
CA SER A 66 -18.94 4.02 5.49
C SER A 66 -18.52 4.20 6.95
N ARG A 67 -18.37 3.09 7.69
CA ARG A 67 -17.91 3.14 9.08
C ARG A 67 -16.48 3.68 9.19
N VAL A 68 -15.54 3.17 8.39
CA VAL A 68 -14.13 3.55 8.53
C VAL A 68 -13.86 4.99 8.11
N ILE A 69 -14.52 5.48 7.05
CA ILE A 69 -14.47 6.89 6.64
C ILE A 69 -15.16 7.76 7.69
N GLY A 70 -16.30 7.33 8.23
CA GLY A 70 -17.00 8.04 9.30
C GLY A 70 -16.13 8.23 10.56
N GLU A 71 -15.42 7.20 10.99
CA GLU A 71 -14.47 7.29 12.11
C GLU A 71 -13.27 8.19 11.80
N HIS A 72 -12.79 8.18 10.55
CA HIS A 72 -11.74 9.08 10.09
C HIS A 72 -12.16 10.55 10.19
N HIS A 73 -13.36 10.89 9.72
CA HIS A 73 -13.91 12.25 9.79
C HIS A 73 -14.15 12.70 11.24
N LYS A 74 -14.77 11.85 12.07
CA LYS A 74 -14.94 12.15 13.50
C LYS A 74 -13.61 12.47 14.18
N HIS A 75 -12.55 11.75 13.83
CA HIS A 75 -11.21 12.01 14.36
C HIS A 75 -10.66 13.36 13.91
N ILE A 76 -10.84 13.73 12.64
CA ILE A 76 -10.48 15.07 12.13
C ILE A 76 -11.20 16.17 12.92
N ASP A 77 -12.49 15.99 13.20
CA ASP A 77 -13.31 16.97 13.93
C ASP A 77 -12.85 17.18 15.38
N THR A 78 -12.06 16.26 15.96
CA THR A 78 -11.46 16.46 17.29
C THR A 78 -10.29 17.46 17.30
N GLY A 79 -9.78 17.86 16.13
CA GLY A 79 -8.60 18.72 16.00
C GLY A 79 -7.26 18.01 16.27
N SER A 80 -7.26 16.67 16.29
CA SER A 80 -6.04 15.87 16.47
C SER A 80 -5.14 15.96 15.24
N MET A 81 -3.88 16.35 15.41
CA MET A 81 -2.93 16.49 14.30
C MET A 81 -2.44 15.15 13.73
N LEU A 82 -2.32 14.11 14.57
CA LEU A 82 -1.92 12.78 14.09
C LEU A 82 -3.07 12.13 13.34
N PRO A 83 -2.81 11.40 12.23
CA PRO A 83 -3.88 10.72 11.52
C PRO A 83 -4.56 9.68 12.38
N TYR A 84 -5.85 9.47 12.14
CA TYR A 84 -6.66 8.42 12.78
C TYR A 84 -5.91 7.09 12.82
N ALA A 85 -5.27 6.70 11.73
CA ALA A 85 -4.50 5.46 11.62
C ALA A 85 -3.53 5.21 12.78
N ILE A 86 -2.87 6.24 13.31
CA ILE A 86 -1.80 6.08 14.32
C ILE A 86 -2.07 6.80 15.64
N SER A 87 -3.17 7.57 15.74
CA SER A 87 -3.47 8.44 16.88
C SER A 87 -3.56 7.70 18.21
N ASP A 88 -4.06 6.47 18.20
CA ASP A 88 -4.27 5.70 19.43
C ASP A 88 -3.00 5.10 20.00
N TYR A 89 -1.94 4.94 19.21
CA TYR A 89 -0.72 4.23 19.62
C TYR A 89 0.15 5.13 20.49
N SER A 90 0.66 4.58 21.59
CA SER A 90 1.63 5.26 22.43
C SER A 90 2.91 5.57 21.67
N LYS A 91 3.68 6.56 22.12
CA LYS A 91 4.98 6.92 21.52
C LYS A 91 5.88 5.69 21.30
N LYS A 92 5.97 4.81 22.30
CA LYS A 92 6.78 3.58 22.24
C LYS A 92 6.24 2.57 21.23
N GLU A 93 4.92 2.47 21.08
CA GLU A 93 4.32 1.63 20.03
C GLU A 93 4.63 2.18 18.63
N ARG A 94 4.47 3.50 18.43
CA ARG A 94 4.78 4.15 17.15
C ARG A 94 6.25 4.00 16.76
N GLU A 95 7.17 4.17 17.71
CA GLU A 95 8.61 3.92 17.52
C GLU A 95 8.89 2.49 16.99
N ILE A 96 8.14 1.48 17.43
CA ILE A 96 8.30 0.11 16.94
C ILE A 96 7.65 -0.07 15.56
N ILE A 97 6.43 0.44 15.38
CA ILE A 97 5.71 0.39 14.10
C ILE A 97 6.54 1.05 12.99
N TYR A 98 7.21 2.16 13.30
CA TYR A 98 7.95 2.97 12.35
C TYR A 98 9.34 2.44 11.98
N GLN A 99 9.85 1.43 12.69
CA GLN A 99 11.17 0.84 12.42
C GLN A 99 11.25 0.16 11.05
N ASN A 100 10.11 -0.26 10.50
CA ASN A 100 10.09 -1.01 9.25
C ASN A 100 8.90 -0.61 8.33
N ILE A 101 8.52 0.68 8.33
CA ILE A 101 7.50 1.13 7.37
C ILE A 101 8.09 1.06 5.95
N MET A 102 7.53 0.21 5.12
CA MET A 102 7.89 0.09 3.70
C MET A 102 7.07 1.05 2.83
N ALA A 103 5.84 1.33 3.23
CA ALA A 103 4.86 2.01 2.39
C ALA A 103 3.92 2.90 3.21
N PHE A 104 3.46 3.97 2.58
CA PHE A 104 2.38 4.81 3.09
C PHE A 104 1.34 5.02 1.99
N GLN A 105 0.06 4.88 2.36
CA GLN A 105 -1.12 5.16 1.55
C GLN A 105 -1.92 6.28 2.24
N ALA A 106 -2.22 7.34 1.49
CA ALA A 106 -2.99 8.47 1.99
C ALA A 106 -4.46 8.47 1.53
N GLY A 107 -4.79 7.74 0.45
CA GLY A 107 -6.16 7.65 -0.07
C GLY A 107 -6.91 6.41 0.45
N PHE A 108 -8.22 6.51 0.64
CA PHE A 108 -9.11 5.36 0.74
C PHE A 108 -9.34 4.81 -0.68
N GLY A 109 -8.42 3.97 -1.15
CA GLY A 109 -8.38 3.46 -2.52
C GLY A 109 -7.29 4.10 -3.39
N CYS A 110 -7.30 3.76 -4.68
CA CYS A 110 -6.27 4.10 -5.67
C CYS A 110 -6.89 4.40 -7.04
N GLY A 111 -6.64 5.57 -7.65
CA GLY A 111 -7.14 5.86 -8.99
C GLY A 111 -6.46 5.06 -10.12
N GLY A 112 -5.30 4.46 -9.87
CA GLY A 112 -4.60 3.62 -10.84
C GLY A 112 -5.22 2.24 -11.09
N ALA A 113 -6.12 1.78 -10.20
CA ALA A 113 -6.91 0.54 -10.32
C ALA A 113 -6.18 -0.66 -10.96
N CYS A 114 -5.02 -1.05 -10.42
CA CYS A 114 -4.25 -2.18 -10.96
C CYS A 114 -5.04 -3.49 -10.82
N THR A 115 -5.20 -4.24 -11.93
CA THR A 115 -5.83 -5.57 -11.93
C THR A 115 -5.19 -6.49 -10.87
N PHE A 116 -3.86 -6.45 -10.79
CA PHE A 116 -3.06 -7.09 -9.75
C PHE A 116 -2.35 -6.02 -8.91
N CYS A 117 -2.93 -5.68 -7.75
CA CYS A 117 -2.35 -4.72 -6.81
C CYS A 117 -1.64 -5.50 -5.70
N GLY A 118 -0.32 -5.34 -5.58
CA GLY A 118 0.48 -5.99 -4.52
C GLY A 118 0.24 -5.43 -3.11
N LEU A 119 -0.75 -4.56 -2.94
CA LEU A 119 -1.22 -4.02 -1.66
C LEU A 119 -2.76 -4.09 -1.56
N ASP A 120 -3.41 -4.82 -2.47
CA ASP A 120 -4.86 -4.98 -2.54
C ASP A 120 -5.71 -3.68 -2.49
N ALA A 121 -5.09 -2.54 -2.83
CA ALA A 121 -5.77 -1.25 -2.84
C ALA A 121 -7.03 -1.28 -3.70
N VAL A 122 -8.11 -0.74 -3.14
CA VAL A 122 -9.41 -0.65 -3.79
C VAL A 122 -9.34 0.33 -4.98
N PRO A 123 -9.93 0.01 -6.14
CA PRO A 123 -10.03 0.96 -7.24
C PRO A 123 -10.79 2.24 -6.85
N VAL A 124 -10.35 3.36 -7.40
CA VAL A 124 -10.90 4.71 -7.19
C VAL A 124 -10.65 5.22 -5.77
N VAL A 125 -10.21 6.47 -5.66
CA VAL A 125 -10.09 7.15 -4.37
C VAL A 125 -11.47 7.60 -3.92
N ARG A 126 -11.92 7.11 -2.75
CA ARG A 126 -13.23 7.44 -2.15
C ARG A 126 -13.15 8.61 -1.18
N ASP A 127 -12.01 8.70 -0.50
CA ASP A 127 -11.69 9.75 0.46
C ASP A 127 -10.16 9.82 0.64
N ARG A 128 -9.64 10.79 1.38
CA ARG A 128 -8.22 11.00 1.59
C ARG A 128 -7.89 11.55 2.97
N MET A 129 -6.73 11.17 3.48
CA MET A 129 -6.12 11.80 4.63
C MET A 129 -5.84 13.29 4.35
N PRO A 130 -6.28 14.22 5.22
CA PRO A 130 -5.97 15.63 5.08
C PRO A 130 -4.47 15.90 4.98
N LEU A 131 -4.08 16.93 4.24
CA LEU A 131 -2.67 17.31 4.06
C LEU A 131 -1.93 17.46 5.40
N GLU A 132 -2.54 18.14 6.36
CA GLU A 132 -1.93 18.37 7.68
C GLU A 132 -1.69 17.07 8.46
N HIS A 133 -2.57 16.07 8.30
CA HIS A 133 -2.37 14.75 8.89
C HIS A 133 -1.25 13.97 8.21
N GLN A 134 -1.10 14.11 6.89
CA GLN A 134 0.03 13.51 6.15
C GLN A 134 1.36 14.13 6.59
N ILE A 135 1.41 15.46 6.73
CA ILE A 135 2.59 16.19 7.21
C ILE A 135 2.94 15.76 8.64
N ALA A 136 1.97 15.78 9.56
CA ALA A 136 2.17 15.38 10.95
C ALA A 136 2.66 13.93 11.06
N LEU A 137 2.15 13.03 10.20
CA LEU A 137 2.65 11.66 10.13
C LEU A 137 4.12 11.61 9.69
N PHE A 138 4.52 12.37 8.67
CA PHE A 138 5.91 12.37 8.21
C PHE A 138 6.86 12.91 9.28
N GLU A 139 6.47 13.96 9.99
CA GLU A 139 7.21 14.51 11.13
C GLU A 139 7.31 13.51 12.29
N ASP A 140 6.21 12.84 12.64
CA ASP A 140 6.18 11.82 13.67
C ASP A 140 7.05 10.61 13.27
N ILE A 141 7.04 10.19 12.00
CA ILE A 141 7.95 9.14 11.49
C ILE A 141 9.40 9.61 11.58
N GLY A 142 9.72 10.81 11.10
CA GLY A 142 11.09 11.35 11.12
C GLY A 142 11.65 11.49 12.53
N THR A 143 10.81 11.81 13.50
CA THR A 143 11.18 11.94 14.92
C THR A 143 11.50 10.58 15.56
N HIS A 144 10.73 9.54 15.23
CA HIS A 144 10.76 8.27 15.95
C HIS A 144 11.48 7.15 15.20
N SER A 145 11.85 7.37 13.93
CA SER A 145 12.43 6.33 13.09
C SER A 145 13.93 6.53 12.85
N LYS A 146 14.75 5.55 13.26
CA LYS A 146 16.16 5.42 12.85
C LYS A 146 16.28 4.65 11.54
N ARG A 147 15.47 5.03 10.55
CA ARG A 147 15.31 4.29 9.29
C ARG A 147 16.63 4.08 8.55
N GLN A 148 16.76 2.89 7.98
CA GLN A 148 17.84 2.53 7.05
C GLN A 148 17.34 2.41 5.59
N HIS A 149 16.02 2.48 5.37
CA HIS A 149 15.40 2.22 4.07
C HIS A 149 14.50 3.37 3.61
N PRO A 150 14.47 3.68 2.30
CA PRO A 150 13.58 4.71 1.74
C PRO A 150 12.10 4.37 2.03
N LEU A 151 11.28 5.40 2.27
CA LEU A 151 9.83 5.24 2.32
C LEU A 151 9.29 5.40 0.92
N ASN A 152 8.37 4.51 0.53
CA ASN A 152 7.67 4.65 -0.72
C ASN A 152 6.25 5.18 -0.48
N TYR A 153 5.86 6.18 -1.25
CA TYR A 153 4.46 6.61 -1.35
C TYR A 153 3.75 5.63 -2.30
N TYR A 154 2.79 4.85 -1.78
CA TYR A 154 2.19 3.70 -2.46
C TYR A 154 0.68 3.73 -2.40
N ALA A 155 0.05 2.93 -3.28
CA ALA A 155 -1.39 2.64 -3.30
C ALA A 155 -2.32 3.85 -3.52
N ASN A 156 -1.81 5.06 -3.68
CA ASN A 156 -2.53 6.19 -4.25
C ASN A 156 -1.52 7.18 -4.86
N ASP A 157 -2.00 8.02 -5.78
CA ASP A 157 -1.21 9.06 -6.40
C ASP A 157 -1.10 10.25 -5.45
N ILE A 158 0.07 10.91 -5.37
CA ILE A 158 0.18 12.13 -4.56
C ILE A 158 -0.83 13.18 -5.02
N LEU A 159 -1.06 13.29 -6.34
CA LEU A 159 -1.99 14.25 -6.94
C LEU A 159 -3.46 13.99 -6.54
N GLU A 160 -3.79 12.79 -6.03
CA GLU A 160 -5.13 12.51 -5.47
C GLU A 160 -5.32 13.20 -4.12
N THR A 161 -4.23 13.56 -3.45
CA THR A 161 -4.27 13.99 -2.05
C THR A 161 -3.94 15.45 -1.80
N ILE A 162 -3.68 16.18 -2.88
CA ILE A 162 -3.36 17.60 -2.87
C ILE A 162 -4.26 18.35 -3.85
N ASP A 163 -4.47 19.65 -3.63
CA ASP A 163 -5.37 20.44 -4.47
C ASP A 163 -4.67 21.51 -5.30
N ASN A 164 -3.47 21.93 -4.88
CA ASN A 164 -2.72 22.98 -5.56
C ASN A 164 -1.20 22.72 -5.49
N VAL A 165 -0.42 23.58 -6.15
CA VAL A 165 1.05 23.49 -6.19
C VAL A 165 1.70 23.73 -4.84
N GLU A 166 1.12 24.58 -3.99
CA GLU A 166 1.65 24.86 -2.65
C GLU A 166 1.53 23.63 -1.74
N ASP A 167 0.39 22.92 -1.78
CA ASP A 167 0.20 21.64 -1.08
C ASP A 167 1.25 20.62 -1.50
N TYR A 168 1.53 20.54 -2.81
CA TYR A 168 2.57 19.65 -3.35
C TYR A 168 3.95 19.98 -2.75
N GLU A 169 4.31 21.26 -2.71
CA GLU A 169 5.59 21.72 -2.19
C GLU A 169 5.73 21.46 -0.70
N ARG A 170 4.68 21.78 0.07
CA ARG A 170 4.62 21.50 1.51
C ARG A 170 4.79 20.01 1.76
N LEU A 171 3.98 19.16 1.11
CA LEU A 171 4.03 17.72 1.31
C LEU A 171 5.39 17.13 0.93
N SER A 172 5.93 17.54 -0.21
CA SER A 172 7.24 17.08 -0.71
C SER A 172 8.37 17.52 0.21
N TYR A 173 8.33 18.76 0.72
CA TYR A 173 9.30 19.27 1.69
C TYR A 173 9.32 18.43 2.96
N HIS A 174 8.15 18.22 3.59
CA HIS A 174 8.07 17.42 4.82
C HIS A 174 8.45 15.95 4.57
N PHE A 175 8.12 15.39 3.41
CA PHE A 175 8.54 14.03 3.06
C PHE A 175 10.07 13.92 2.95
N LEU A 176 10.70 14.81 2.17
CA LEU A 176 12.15 14.80 1.95
C LEU A 176 12.91 15.07 3.24
N LEU A 177 12.49 16.09 4.00
CA LEU A 177 13.14 16.50 5.24
C LEU A 177 13.08 15.40 6.30
N ASN A 178 11.88 14.87 6.56
CA ASN A 178 11.67 13.99 7.70
C ASN A 178 12.02 12.54 7.41
N LEU A 179 11.86 12.10 6.16
CA LEU A 179 12.01 10.68 5.83
C LEU A 179 13.37 10.35 5.20
N LYS A 180 14.18 11.37 4.87
CA LYS A 180 15.50 11.23 4.21
C LYS A 180 15.47 10.26 3.03
N SER A 181 14.33 10.24 2.33
CA SER A 181 14.03 9.31 1.24
C SER A 181 14.04 10.08 -0.06
N SER A 182 14.38 9.43 -1.18
CA SER A 182 14.06 10.00 -2.48
C SER A 182 12.54 10.06 -2.62
N PHE A 183 12.02 11.25 -2.87
CA PHE A 183 10.61 11.40 -3.25
C PHE A 183 10.49 10.99 -4.72
N ASN A 184 9.97 9.78 -4.97
CA ASN A 184 9.62 9.34 -6.32
C ASN A 184 8.12 9.00 -6.34
N GLY A 185 7.29 10.02 -6.53
CA GLY A 185 5.87 9.82 -6.77
C GLY A 185 5.70 9.24 -8.18
N LYS A 186 5.39 7.95 -8.30
CA LYS A 186 4.96 7.37 -9.57
C LYS A 186 3.46 7.58 -9.70
N THR A 187 3.05 8.36 -10.68
CA THR A 187 1.69 8.86 -10.79
C THR A 187 0.96 8.34 -11.99
N SER A 188 -0.27 7.93 -11.83
CA SER A 188 -1.24 7.93 -12.93
C SER A 188 -2.04 9.21 -12.74
N ILE A 189 -1.85 10.22 -13.62
CA ILE A 189 -2.49 11.52 -13.44
C ILE A 189 -3.99 11.32 -13.21
N PRO A 190 -4.52 11.61 -12.00
CA PRO A 190 -5.90 11.33 -11.68
C PRO A 190 -6.84 12.15 -12.56
N SER A 191 -8.03 11.61 -12.85
CA SER A 191 -9.04 12.37 -13.61
C SER A 191 -9.36 13.69 -12.91
N GLY A 192 -9.26 14.81 -13.64
CA GLY A 192 -9.49 16.15 -13.10
C GLY A 192 -8.27 16.85 -12.50
N LYS A 193 -7.11 16.18 -12.42
CA LYS A 193 -5.85 16.77 -11.90
C LYS A 193 -4.88 17.20 -13.01
N GLU A 194 -5.33 17.25 -14.26
CA GLU A 194 -4.49 17.61 -15.41
C GLU A 194 -3.95 19.04 -15.35
N GLU A 195 -4.75 20.01 -14.90
CA GLU A 195 -4.30 21.41 -14.82
C GLU A 195 -3.27 21.60 -13.71
N LEU A 196 -3.51 21.02 -12.53
CA LEU A 196 -2.52 20.98 -11.44
C LEU A 196 -1.19 20.36 -11.92
N TYR A 197 -1.27 19.24 -12.63
CA TYR A 197 -0.10 18.60 -13.19
C TYR A 197 0.66 19.51 -14.18
N LYS A 198 -0.07 20.20 -15.06
CA LYS A 198 0.50 21.17 -16.00
C LYS A 198 1.16 22.35 -15.28
N GLU A 199 0.55 22.90 -14.24
CA GLU A 199 1.13 23.95 -13.41
C GLU A 199 2.45 23.50 -12.77
N LEU A 200 2.51 22.28 -12.24
CA LEU A 200 3.74 21.68 -11.71
C LEU A 200 4.81 21.55 -12.81
N CYS A 201 4.45 21.09 -14.01
CA CYS A 201 5.38 21.00 -15.14
C CYS A 201 5.95 22.37 -15.54
N ILE A 202 5.11 23.41 -15.57
CA ILE A 202 5.52 24.79 -15.89
C ILE A 202 6.47 25.31 -14.82
N LYS A 203 6.13 25.13 -13.53
CA LYS A 203 6.92 25.63 -12.40
C LYS A 203 8.31 25.01 -12.36
N TYR A 204 8.43 23.70 -12.56
CA TYR A 204 9.70 22.97 -12.44
C TYR A 204 10.45 22.76 -13.76
N LYS A 205 10.08 23.46 -14.84
CA LYS A 205 10.81 23.57 -16.12
C LYS A 205 11.63 22.33 -16.52
N GLY A 206 10.99 21.18 -16.68
CA GLY A 206 11.63 19.95 -17.20
C GLY A 206 11.78 18.79 -16.22
N GLY A 207 11.22 18.86 -15.02
CA GLY A 207 11.14 17.70 -14.14
C GLY A 207 10.25 17.93 -12.93
N VAL A 208 9.00 17.46 -13.00
CA VAL A 208 8.19 17.30 -11.79
C VAL A 208 8.74 16.09 -11.04
N PRO A 209 8.91 16.11 -9.70
CA PRO A 209 9.26 14.91 -8.91
C PRO A 209 8.13 13.87 -8.84
N VAL A 210 7.29 13.85 -9.86
CA VAL A 210 6.03 13.16 -10.03
C VAL A 210 6.08 12.55 -11.44
N SER A 211 6.48 11.28 -11.51
CA SER A 211 6.65 10.51 -12.74
C SER A 211 5.29 10.01 -13.24
N ALA A 212 4.77 10.55 -14.33
CA ALA A 212 3.51 10.07 -14.90
C ALA A 212 3.66 8.72 -15.63
N SER A 213 2.72 7.80 -15.40
CA SER A 213 2.58 6.55 -16.13
C SER A 213 2.01 6.84 -17.52
N LEU A 214 2.72 6.37 -18.53
CA LEU A 214 2.40 6.60 -19.94
C LEU A 214 1.37 5.59 -20.47
N SER A 215 0.25 5.38 -19.78
CA SER A 215 -0.84 4.59 -20.37
C SER A 215 -1.44 5.34 -21.56
N ASP A 216 -1.96 4.64 -22.57
CA ASP A 216 -2.61 5.29 -23.73
C ASP A 216 -3.77 6.19 -23.30
N GLU A 217 -4.49 5.83 -22.23
CA GLU A 217 -5.53 6.63 -21.57
C GLU A 217 -4.97 7.97 -21.05
N ASN A 218 -3.88 7.94 -20.29
CA ASN A 218 -3.24 9.13 -19.75
C ASN A 218 -2.65 10.00 -20.85
N ILE A 219 -2.01 9.40 -21.86
CA ILE A 219 -1.48 10.12 -23.03
C ILE A 219 -2.61 10.86 -23.74
N ARG A 220 -3.73 10.19 -24.00
CA ARG A 220 -4.90 10.81 -24.64
C ARG A 220 -5.45 11.99 -23.83
N ARG A 221 -5.60 11.83 -22.51
CA ARG A 221 -6.09 12.89 -21.61
C ARG A 221 -5.16 14.10 -21.59
N LEU A 222 -3.86 13.86 -21.44
CA LEU A 222 -2.83 14.91 -21.46
C LEU A 222 -2.79 15.65 -22.81
N ARG A 223 -2.90 14.92 -23.91
CA ARG A 223 -2.93 15.48 -25.27
C ARG A 223 -4.16 16.36 -25.50
N ASN A 224 -5.33 15.90 -25.10
CA ASN A 224 -6.57 16.68 -25.20
C ASN A 224 -6.51 18.01 -24.42
N ARG A 225 -5.59 18.12 -23.45
CA ARG A 225 -5.31 19.33 -22.66
C ARG A 225 -4.10 20.13 -23.17
N GLY A 226 -3.48 19.72 -24.28
CA GLY A 226 -2.30 20.37 -24.84
C GLY A 226 -1.02 20.22 -24.01
N ILE A 227 -1.00 19.28 -23.07
CA ILE A 227 0.14 19.07 -22.16
C ILE A 227 1.24 18.26 -22.85
N VAL A 228 0.86 17.26 -23.66
CA VAL A 228 1.79 16.43 -24.43
C VAL A 228 1.41 16.43 -25.92
N LYS A 229 2.42 16.27 -26.78
CA LYS A 229 2.25 16.19 -28.24
C LYS A 229 2.10 14.77 -28.78
N ILE A 230 2.42 13.77 -27.97
CA ILE A 230 2.33 12.34 -28.31
C ILE A 230 0.88 11.87 -28.34
N SER A 231 0.57 11.00 -29.29
CA SER A 231 -0.76 10.46 -29.56
C SER A 231 -0.96 9.07 -28.96
N SER A 232 0.11 8.31 -28.75
CA SER A 232 0.06 6.94 -28.24
C SER A 232 1.43 6.47 -27.74
N LEU A 233 1.44 5.36 -26.98
CA LEU A 233 2.69 4.65 -26.65
C LEU A 233 3.43 4.15 -27.90
N SER A 234 2.72 3.77 -28.97
CA SER A 234 3.34 3.31 -30.21
C SER A 234 4.18 4.38 -30.89
N GLU A 235 3.79 5.65 -30.76
CA GLU A 235 4.54 6.78 -31.29
C GLU A 235 5.91 6.89 -30.61
N ILE A 236 5.94 6.81 -29.28
CA ILE A 236 7.20 6.80 -28.50
C ILE A 236 8.10 5.61 -28.88
N LYS A 237 7.51 4.43 -29.11
CA LYS A 237 8.27 3.23 -29.51
C LYS A 237 8.90 3.32 -30.90
N SER A 238 8.41 4.24 -31.73
CA SER A 238 8.92 4.46 -33.09
C SER A 238 10.00 5.53 -33.18
N TRP A 239 10.24 6.27 -32.09
CA TRP A 239 11.24 7.33 -32.05
C TRP A 239 12.66 6.76 -32.00
N GLN A 240 13.56 7.34 -32.79
CA GLN A 240 14.98 7.04 -32.70
C GLN A 240 15.60 7.83 -31.53
N PRO A 241 16.73 7.38 -30.94
CA PRO A 241 17.37 8.06 -29.81
C PRO A 241 17.71 9.54 -30.07
N GLU A 242 17.89 9.89 -31.33
CA GLU A 242 18.28 11.21 -31.84
C GLU A 242 17.09 12.19 -31.89
N ASP A 243 15.85 11.68 -31.93
CA ASP A 243 14.62 12.47 -31.98
C ASP A 243 14.20 13.01 -30.60
N VAL A 244 14.89 12.62 -29.53
CA VAL A 244 14.50 12.81 -28.13
C VAL A 244 15.10 14.08 -27.52
N GLN A 245 14.99 15.23 -28.19
CA GLN A 245 15.36 16.51 -27.59
C GLN A 245 14.21 17.19 -26.82
N PHE A 246 12.96 16.71 -26.95
CA PHE A 246 11.79 17.47 -26.47
C PHE A 246 10.70 16.65 -25.77
N ALA A 247 11.00 15.43 -25.36
CA ALA A 247 10.05 14.61 -24.61
C ALA A 247 10.19 14.90 -23.10
N GLY A 248 9.73 16.07 -22.68
CA GLY A 248 9.64 16.44 -21.27
C GLY A 248 8.72 15.48 -20.53
N LEU A 249 9.28 14.39 -19.99
CA LEU A 249 8.75 13.54 -18.93
C LEU A 249 9.60 12.29 -18.60
N ILE A 250 10.72 12.10 -19.29
CA ILE A 250 11.70 11.08 -18.94
C ILE A 250 13.03 11.80 -18.84
N PHE A 251 13.71 11.69 -17.69
CA PHE A 251 15.01 12.31 -17.48
C PHE A 251 15.91 12.02 -18.70
N PRO A 252 16.41 13.04 -19.42
CA PRO A 252 17.17 12.87 -20.66
C PRO A 252 18.36 11.92 -20.51
N TYR A 253 19.00 11.90 -19.34
CA TYR A 253 20.15 11.03 -19.05
C TYR A 253 19.80 9.54 -19.02
N ILE A 254 18.56 9.17 -18.63
CA ILE A 254 18.13 7.76 -18.54
C ILE A 254 18.00 7.16 -19.94
N LEU A 255 17.49 7.94 -20.90
CA LEU A 255 17.34 7.49 -22.28
C LEU A 255 18.70 7.45 -23.01
N GLU A 256 19.59 8.39 -22.71
CA GLU A 256 20.97 8.39 -23.23
C GLU A 256 21.76 7.16 -22.76
N GLU A 257 21.62 6.75 -21.49
CA GLU A 257 22.25 5.52 -20.97
C GLU A 257 21.71 4.24 -21.62
N ILE A 258 20.39 4.15 -21.86
CA ILE A 258 19.73 2.97 -22.44
C ILE A 258 20.04 2.81 -23.93
N PHE A 259 20.04 3.90 -24.69
CA PHE A 259 20.03 3.83 -26.16
C PHE A 259 21.35 4.22 -26.82
N VAL A 260 22.18 5.07 -26.19
CA VAL A 260 23.40 5.60 -26.82
C VAL A 260 24.65 4.87 -26.33
N ARG A 261 24.70 4.49 -25.05
CA ARG A 261 25.92 3.92 -24.45
C ARG A 261 25.96 2.39 -24.40
N GLY A 262 24.90 1.71 -24.84
CA GLY A 262 24.84 0.24 -24.87
C GLY A 262 25.00 -0.42 -23.49
N LEU A 263 24.79 0.33 -22.41
CA LEU A 263 24.90 -0.19 -21.05
C LEU A 263 23.57 -0.86 -20.68
N GLU A 264 23.62 -2.12 -20.23
CA GLU A 264 22.43 -2.78 -19.70
C GLU A 264 21.92 -2.04 -18.46
N PRO A 265 20.74 -1.40 -18.52
CA PRO A 265 20.21 -0.67 -17.39
C PRO A 265 19.84 -1.65 -16.27
N ARG A 266 20.31 -1.40 -15.05
CA ARG A 266 19.98 -2.26 -13.89
C ARG A 266 18.48 -2.27 -13.55
N SER A 267 17.69 -1.28 -14.02
CA SER A 267 16.22 -1.40 -14.16
C SER A 267 15.59 -0.24 -14.94
N VAL A 268 14.76 -0.54 -15.93
CA VAL A 268 13.79 0.38 -16.55
C VAL A 268 12.42 -0.26 -16.37
N SER A 269 11.47 0.40 -15.70
CA SER A 269 10.11 -0.13 -15.55
C SER A 269 9.18 0.45 -16.60
N LEU A 270 9.22 -0.11 -17.80
CA LEU A 270 8.15 0.02 -18.79
C LEU A 270 7.08 -1.01 -18.44
N ARG A 271 5.96 -0.61 -17.81
CA ARG A 271 4.86 -1.55 -17.58
C ARG A 271 4.07 -1.73 -18.88
N TYR A 272 4.45 -2.79 -19.58
CA TYR A 272 3.76 -3.37 -20.71
C TYR A 272 2.33 -3.83 -20.36
N LYS A 273 1.50 -3.88 -21.41
CA LYS A 273 0.29 -4.69 -21.55
C LYS A 273 0.41 -6.01 -20.78
N GLN A 274 -0.22 -6.10 -19.63
CA GLN A 274 -0.71 -7.38 -19.14
C GLN A 274 -2.19 -7.44 -19.50
N THR A 275 -2.49 -8.03 -20.65
CA THR A 275 -3.78 -8.71 -20.82
C THR A 275 -3.74 -9.92 -19.90
N LEU A 276 -4.02 -9.70 -18.62
CA LEU A 276 -4.43 -10.76 -17.71
C LEU A 276 -5.94 -10.82 -17.81
N HIS A 277 -6.39 -11.59 -18.79
CA HIS A 277 -7.75 -12.11 -18.77
C HIS A 277 -7.94 -12.88 -17.46
N ASP A 278 -9.10 -12.68 -16.84
CA ASP A 278 -9.52 -13.16 -15.52
C ASP A 278 -9.01 -12.38 -14.30
N ILE A 279 -9.92 -11.55 -13.77
CA ILE A 279 -9.85 -10.96 -12.45
C ILE A 279 -9.87 -12.10 -11.43
N GLY A 280 -8.69 -12.51 -11.00
CA GLY A 280 -8.48 -13.43 -9.88
C GLY A 280 -7.61 -14.62 -10.24
N ILE A 281 -6.60 -14.84 -9.39
CA ILE A 281 -5.78 -16.06 -9.31
C ILE A 281 -4.76 -16.15 -10.45
N ASN A 282 -3.48 -16.03 -10.10
CA ASN A 282 -2.41 -16.55 -10.94
C ASN A 282 -2.55 -18.09 -10.98
N ARG A 283 -3.42 -18.62 -11.85
CA ARG A 283 -3.65 -20.06 -12.03
C ARG A 283 -2.49 -20.76 -12.75
N ASN A 284 -1.34 -20.11 -12.89
CA ASN A 284 -0.14 -20.78 -13.40
C ASN A 284 0.62 -21.45 -12.23
N ARG A 285 0.09 -22.59 -11.75
CA ARG A 285 0.63 -23.42 -10.66
C ARG A 285 2.10 -23.85 -10.83
N ASN A 286 2.70 -23.65 -12.02
CA ASN A 286 3.98 -24.23 -12.41
C ASN A 286 5.13 -23.23 -12.61
N LYS A 287 4.94 -21.93 -12.34
CA LYS A 287 6.04 -20.96 -12.32
C LYS A 287 6.13 -20.36 -10.93
N ILE A 288 7.26 -20.59 -10.27
CA ILE A 288 7.62 -20.06 -8.94
C ILE A 288 7.17 -18.59 -8.88
N GLY A 289 6.07 -18.36 -8.16
CA GLY A 289 5.36 -17.09 -8.16
C GLY A 289 6.19 -16.07 -7.40
N TYR A 290 6.82 -15.15 -8.13
CA TYR A 290 7.42 -13.98 -7.52
C TYR A 290 6.32 -13.23 -6.75
N SER A 291 6.38 -13.25 -5.42
CA SER A 291 5.59 -12.35 -4.58
C SER A 291 5.94 -10.92 -4.99
N ILE A 292 4.95 -10.15 -5.45
CA ILE A 292 5.15 -8.71 -5.58
C ILE A 292 5.20 -8.16 -4.15
N CYS A 293 6.15 -7.25 -3.91
CA CYS A 293 6.32 -6.44 -2.71
C CYS A 293 7.04 -7.07 -1.50
N GLU A 294 7.89 -6.22 -0.94
CA GLU A 294 8.72 -6.37 0.25
C GLU A 294 7.88 -6.70 1.49
N SER A 295 8.54 -7.16 2.56
CA SER A 295 7.90 -7.39 3.84
C SER A 295 8.14 -6.23 4.80
N GLY A 296 7.09 -5.75 5.46
CA GLY A 296 7.21 -4.72 6.49
C GLY A 296 5.87 -4.15 6.92
N THR A 297 5.89 -2.89 7.34
CA THR A 297 4.69 -2.17 7.77
C THR A 297 4.20 -1.25 6.65
N ILE A 298 2.91 -1.30 6.35
CA ILE A 298 2.23 -0.24 5.58
C ILE A 298 1.37 0.59 6.54
N ILE A 299 1.37 1.91 6.35
CA ILE A 299 0.40 2.78 7.01
C ILE A 299 -0.62 3.21 5.98
N THR A 300 -1.90 3.00 6.28
CA THR A 300 -3.04 3.40 5.46
C THR A 300 -3.91 4.38 6.24
N PRO A 301 -4.92 5.04 5.64
CA PRO A 301 -5.79 5.96 6.39
C PRO A 301 -6.60 5.29 7.50
N TYR A 302 -6.84 3.98 7.39
CA TYR A 302 -7.61 3.20 8.33
C TYR A 302 -6.76 2.53 9.43
N GLY A 303 -5.47 2.32 9.21
CA GLY A 303 -4.57 1.78 10.23
C GLY A 303 -3.20 1.33 9.72
N PRO A 304 -2.31 0.91 10.63
CA PRO A 304 -1.05 0.26 10.29
C PRO A 304 -1.23 -1.26 10.11
N HIS A 305 -0.56 -1.84 9.11
CA HIS A 305 -0.67 -3.26 8.78
C HIS A 305 0.71 -3.88 8.63
N ASN A 306 0.87 -5.08 9.16
CA ASN A 306 1.96 -5.96 8.79
C ASN A 306 1.67 -6.55 7.42
N VAL A 307 2.65 -6.50 6.52
CA VAL A 307 2.64 -7.18 5.22
C VAL A 307 3.82 -8.15 5.22
N MET A 308 3.52 -9.44 5.36
CA MET A 308 4.51 -10.51 5.35
C MET A 308 4.37 -11.31 4.07
N SER A 309 5.40 -11.34 3.24
CA SER A 309 5.37 -12.19 2.06
C SER A 309 5.39 -13.68 2.47
N THR A 310 4.64 -14.51 1.77
CA THR A 310 4.73 -15.97 1.94
C THR A 310 5.69 -16.55 0.89
N PHE A 311 5.90 -17.87 0.90
CA PHE A 311 6.73 -18.54 -0.12
C PHE A 311 6.14 -18.46 -1.54
N GLY A 312 4.88 -18.04 -1.67
CA GLY A 312 4.18 -17.89 -2.94
C GLY A 312 2.69 -17.61 -2.71
N ALA A 313 1.99 -17.25 -3.78
CA ALA A 313 0.54 -17.10 -3.74
C ALA A 313 -0.16 -18.42 -3.39
N SER A 314 -1.25 -18.32 -2.64
CA SER A 314 -2.13 -19.43 -2.29
C SER A 314 -3.60 -18.97 -2.35
N ASP A 315 -4.54 -19.90 -2.17
CA ASP A 315 -5.96 -19.54 -2.07
C ASP A 315 -6.21 -18.62 -0.87
N ARG A 316 -5.43 -18.78 0.21
CA ARG A 316 -5.49 -17.94 1.41
C ARG A 316 -4.81 -16.58 1.21
N TYR A 317 -3.69 -16.54 0.50
CA TYR A 317 -2.98 -15.28 0.18
C TYR A 317 -2.86 -15.11 -1.33
N PRO A 318 -3.87 -14.54 -1.99
CA PRO A 318 -3.91 -14.44 -3.45
C PRO A 318 -2.75 -13.63 -4.03
N GLN A 319 -2.20 -12.70 -3.24
CA GLN A 319 -1.05 -11.87 -3.59
C GLN A 319 0.30 -12.46 -3.13
N GLY A 320 0.30 -13.62 -2.46
CA GLY A 320 1.49 -14.18 -1.81
C GLY A 320 1.96 -13.37 -0.60
N GLN A 321 1.01 -12.75 0.10
CA GLN A 321 1.26 -11.93 1.28
C GLN A 321 0.17 -12.15 2.34
N ALA A 322 0.61 -12.39 3.58
CA ALA A 322 -0.23 -12.28 4.75
C ALA A 322 -0.26 -10.81 5.19
N VAL A 323 -1.46 -10.21 5.16
CA VAL A 323 -1.67 -8.84 5.64
C VAL A 323 -2.53 -8.87 6.88
N VAL A 324 -2.05 -8.23 7.95
CA VAL A 324 -2.73 -8.21 9.25
C VAL A 324 -2.65 -6.82 9.85
N SER A 325 -3.79 -6.24 10.23
CA SER A 325 -3.81 -4.97 10.95
C SER A 325 -3.09 -5.09 12.29
N ILE A 326 -2.23 -4.13 12.61
CA ILE A 326 -1.51 -4.08 13.87
C ILE A 326 -2.46 -3.49 14.91
N GLY A 327 -2.80 -4.23 15.95
CA GLY A 327 -3.50 -3.75 17.13
C GLY A 327 -2.54 -3.20 18.19
N ARG A 328 -2.92 -3.26 19.46
CA ARG A 328 -2.03 -2.87 20.57
C ARG A 328 -0.83 -3.81 20.64
N LEU A 329 0.37 -3.26 20.78
CA LEU A 329 1.55 -4.11 20.91
C LEU A 329 1.59 -4.75 22.29
N SER A 330 1.83 -6.06 22.33
CA SER A 330 1.87 -6.79 23.60
C SER A 330 3.15 -6.47 24.38
N SER A 331 3.02 -6.34 25.71
CA SER A 331 4.14 -6.34 26.65
C SER A 331 4.51 -7.76 27.12
N LYS A 332 3.69 -8.77 26.81
CA LYS A 332 4.01 -10.17 27.12
C LYS A 332 5.05 -10.71 26.13
N PRO A 333 5.98 -11.58 26.56
CA PRO A 333 6.92 -12.21 25.63
C PRO A 333 6.20 -12.93 24.48
N LEU A 334 6.75 -12.83 23.27
CA LEU A 334 6.27 -13.56 22.10
C LEU A 334 6.49 -15.06 22.30
N LYS A 335 5.41 -15.79 22.53
CA LYS A 335 5.40 -17.26 22.60
C LYS A 335 4.93 -17.81 21.26
N ILE A 336 5.83 -17.87 20.30
CA ILE A 336 5.55 -18.40 18.96
C ILE A 336 5.73 -19.91 18.99
N GLU A 337 4.82 -20.64 18.33
CA GLU A 337 4.86 -22.10 18.25
C GLU A 337 4.91 -22.54 16.78
N LYS A 338 5.70 -23.58 16.50
CA LYS A 338 5.71 -24.19 15.15
C LYS A 338 4.34 -24.79 14.86
N GLY A 339 3.92 -24.74 13.60
CA GLY A 339 2.61 -25.23 13.17
C GLY A 339 1.46 -24.25 13.42
N ASN A 340 1.67 -23.17 14.16
CA ASN A 340 0.67 -22.10 14.31
C ASN A 340 0.69 -21.16 13.10
N ARG A 341 -0.44 -20.50 12.87
CA ARG A 341 -0.58 -19.42 11.88
C ARG A 341 0.11 -18.15 12.36
N VAL A 342 0.79 -17.45 11.46
CA VAL A 342 1.56 -16.26 11.80
C VAL A 342 0.68 -15.07 12.21
N GLU A 343 -0.55 -14.99 11.68
CA GLU A 343 -1.50 -13.91 11.96
C GLU A 343 -1.84 -13.80 13.45
N ASN A 344 -1.86 -14.94 14.15
CA ASN A 344 -2.08 -14.99 15.61
C ASN A 344 -1.08 -14.14 16.40
N TYR A 345 0.09 -13.86 15.81
CA TYR A 345 1.15 -13.07 16.43
C TYR A 345 1.22 -11.66 15.83
N LEU A 346 0.83 -11.48 14.56
CA LEU A 346 0.97 -10.21 13.85
C LEU A 346 0.03 -9.11 14.35
N THR A 347 -1.13 -9.43 14.92
CA THR A 347 -2.01 -8.39 15.51
C THR A 347 -1.35 -7.67 16.70
N HIS A 348 -0.40 -8.31 17.39
CA HIS A 348 0.22 -7.78 18.62
C HIS A 348 1.73 -7.58 18.51
N SER A 349 2.26 -7.63 17.28
CA SER A 349 3.68 -7.45 16.98
C SER A 349 3.86 -6.71 15.66
N VAL A 350 5.07 -6.25 15.40
CA VAL A 350 5.47 -5.59 14.16
C VAL A 350 6.50 -6.46 13.47
N LEU A 351 6.31 -6.62 12.17
CA LEU A 351 7.26 -7.25 11.27
C LEU A 351 8.44 -6.32 11.02
N ILE A 352 9.62 -6.75 11.46
CA ILE A 352 10.90 -6.11 11.19
C ILE A 352 11.62 -6.95 10.16
N ASN A 353 11.86 -6.36 8.98
CA ASN A 353 12.55 -7.03 7.90
C ASN A 353 13.98 -7.36 8.35
N THR A 354 14.36 -8.62 8.22
CA THR A 354 15.74 -9.06 8.31
C THR A 354 16.19 -9.40 6.90
N THR A 355 17.28 -8.77 6.48
CA THR A 355 17.91 -8.83 5.16
C THR A 355 17.47 -10.00 4.27
N HIS A 356 16.93 -9.66 3.09
CA HIS A 356 16.66 -10.60 1.99
C HIS A 356 17.94 -11.38 1.64
N LYS A 357 18.11 -12.58 2.21
CA LYS A 357 19.00 -13.57 1.60
C LYS A 357 18.20 -14.30 0.53
N TYR A 358 18.59 -14.10 -0.73
CA TYR A 358 18.13 -14.89 -1.85
C TYR A 358 18.17 -16.39 -1.49
N GLY A 359 17.00 -17.02 -1.35
CA GLY A 359 16.85 -18.40 -0.89
C GLY A 359 15.38 -18.79 -0.66
N ALA A 360 15.11 -20.08 -0.60
CA ALA A 360 13.76 -20.64 -0.46
C ALA A 360 13.10 -20.41 0.91
N VAL A 361 13.88 -19.98 1.92
CA VAL A 361 13.39 -19.73 3.28
C VAL A 361 13.58 -18.26 3.63
N ARG A 362 12.46 -17.54 3.72
CA ARG A 362 12.42 -16.16 4.22
C ARG A 362 12.34 -16.18 5.73
N ASN A 363 13.28 -15.50 6.38
CA ASN A 363 13.29 -15.29 7.82
C ASN A 363 12.72 -13.91 8.12
N TYR A 364 11.87 -13.84 9.12
CA TYR A 364 11.14 -12.65 9.53
C TYR A 364 11.37 -12.41 11.01
N LYS A 365 11.68 -11.17 11.40
CA LYS A 365 11.75 -10.82 12.81
C LYS A 365 10.44 -10.19 13.25
N LEU A 366 9.73 -10.82 14.17
CA LEU A 366 8.57 -10.21 14.83
C LEU A 366 9.04 -9.52 16.11
N ARG A 367 8.53 -8.31 16.38
CA ARG A 367 8.87 -7.55 17.59
C ARG A 367 7.62 -7.00 18.25
N ASN A 368 7.55 -7.11 19.57
CA ASN A 368 6.57 -6.38 20.39
C ASN A 368 7.29 -5.50 21.43
N LEU A 369 6.58 -5.05 22.47
CA LEU A 369 7.14 -4.11 23.46
C LEU A 369 8.25 -4.72 24.34
N SER A 370 8.28 -6.04 24.50
CA SER A 370 9.17 -6.72 25.45
C SER A 370 10.14 -7.71 24.82
N SER A 371 9.87 -8.21 23.60
CA SER A 371 10.63 -9.29 23.00
C SER A 371 10.63 -9.24 21.47
N SER A 372 11.50 -10.03 20.87
CA SER A 372 11.48 -10.31 19.44
C SER A 372 11.78 -11.78 19.16
N ALA A 373 11.24 -12.33 18.08
CA ALA A 373 11.48 -13.69 17.64
C ALA A 373 11.70 -13.73 16.13
N ASN A 374 12.58 -14.61 15.65
CA ASN A 374 12.75 -14.85 14.23
C ASN A 374 11.93 -16.06 13.81
N VAL A 375 11.20 -15.96 12.72
CA VAL A 375 10.34 -17.02 12.20
C VAL A 375 10.53 -17.20 10.70
N SER A 376 10.16 -18.37 10.19
CA SER A 376 9.89 -18.54 8.76
C SER A 376 8.50 -19.14 8.58
N VAL A 377 7.82 -18.75 7.51
CA VAL A 377 6.44 -19.17 7.22
C VAL A 377 6.34 -19.80 5.84
N ASN A 378 5.50 -20.83 5.69
CA ASN A 378 5.25 -21.46 4.39
C ASN A 378 4.24 -20.66 3.53
N THR A 379 3.79 -21.22 2.39
CA THR A 379 2.77 -20.60 1.51
C THR A 379 1.42 -20.36 2.21
N GLU A 380 1.12 -21.12 3.27
CA GLU A 380 -0.12 -21.03 4.05
C GLU A 380 0.04 -20.21 5.35
N GLY A 381 1.15 -19.48 5.48
CA GLY A 381 1.39 -18.60 6.64
C GLY A 381 1.66 -19.38 7.93
N ILE A 382 1.94 -20.68 7.83
CA ILE A 382 2.25 -21.54 8.97
C ILE A 382 3.72 -21.38 9.35
N VAL A 383 3.98 -21.15 10.64
CA VAL A 383 5.33 -21.07 11.19
C VAL A 383 6.02 -22.42 11.07
N VAL A 384 7.09 -22.49 10.28
CA VAL A 384 7.87 -23.73 10.06
C VAL A 384 9.18 -23.75 10.87
N ASN A 385 9.82 -22.60 11.08
CA ASN A 385 11.00 -22.48 11.93
C ASN A 385 10.92 -21.26 12.85
N ILE A 386 11.59 -21.37 14.00
CA ILE A 386 11.79 -20.32 15.00
C ILE A 386 13.28 -20.32 15.31
N PHE A 387 13.93 -19.15 15.32
CA PHE A 387 15.38 -19.00 15.53
C PHE A 387 15.73 -18.02 16.64
#